data_AF-A0A512L7E2-F1
#
_entry.id   AF-A0A512L7E2-F1
#
_cell.length_a   1.000
_cell.length_b   1.000
_cell.length_c   1.000
_cell.angle_alpha   90.00
_cell.angle_beta   90.00
_cell.angle_gamma   90.00
#
_symmetry.space_group_name_H-M   'P 1'
#
loop_
_entity.id
_entity.type
_entity.pdbx_description
1 polymer ?
#
loop_
_entity_poly.entity_id
_entity_poly.type
_entity_poly.pdbx_seq_one_letter_code
_entity_poly.pdbx_strand_id
1 'polypeptide(L)'
;MVDTGASSVAISAREADRLGVDYRGGQRGRVSTANGTTAAYRVLFNNVRIGGISLNMVPGMVLEGDGMSIALLGMSFLSQLDMKREGAVMTLTRRY
;
A
#
# COMPACT_ATOMS: atom_id res chain seq x y z
N MET A 1 -4.67 -2.93 -6.23
CA MET A 1 -6.07 -2.49 -6.11
C MET A 1 -6.10 -1.16 -5.39
N VAL A 2 -6.93 -0.22 -5.86
CA VAL A 2 -7.20 1.02 -5.11
C VAL A 2 -8.19 0.69 -4.00
N ASP A 3 -7.84 1.03 -2.76
CA ASP A 3 -8.68 0.77 -1.60
C ASP A 3 -8.70 1.99 -0.68
N THR A 4 -9.75 2.80 -0.78
CA THR A 4 -9.94 3.99 0.07
C THR A 4 -10.28 3.63 1.53
N GLY A 5 -10.63 2.37 1.82
CA GLY A 5 -10.83 1.87 3.18
C GLY A 5 -9.52 1.48 3.88
N ALA A 6 -8.46 1.24 3.11
CA ALA A 6 -7.13 0.97 3.64
C ALA A 6 -6.41 2.26 4.05
N SER A 7 -5.87 2.30 5.27
CA SER A 7 -5.13 3.47 5.77
C SER A 7 -3.76 3.63 5.10
N SER A 8 -3.11 2.54 4.70
CA SER A 8 -1.74 2.53 4.17
C SER A 8 -1.63 1.68 2.91
N VAL A 9 -0.60 1.94 2.09
CA VAL A 9 -0.16 1.00 1.05
C VAL A 9 0.19 -0.33 1.71
N ALA A 10 -0.26 -1.44 1.13
CA ALA A 10 0.00 -2.77 1.65
C ALA A 10 0.42 -3.73 0.56
N ILE A 11 1.47 -4.53 0.82
CA ILE A 11 1.92 -5.63 -0.04
C ILE A 11 2.09 -6.89 0.80
N SER A 12 2.09 -8.07 0.16
CA SER A 12 2.41 -9.32 0.85
C SER A 12 3.91 -9.45 1.07
N ALA A 13 4.31 -10.28 2.03
CA ALA A 13 5.71 -10.68 2.24
C ALA A 13 6.36 -11.21 0.96
N ARG A 14 5.61 -12.00 0.17
CA ARG A 14 6.06 -12.52 -1.13
C ARG A 14 6.39 -11.42 -2.12
N GLU A 15 5.52 -10.41 -2.24
CA GLU A 15 5.78 -9.27 -3.12
C GLU A 15 6.89 -8.38 -2.58
N ALA A 16 7.02 -8.21 -1.27
CA ALA A 16 8.12 -7.48 -0.67
C ALA A 16 9.47 -8.13 -0.99
N ASP A 17 9.58 -9.46 -0.86
CA ASP A 17 10.78 -10.22 -1.23
C ASP A 17 11.08 -10.11 -2.74
N ARG A 18 10.05 -10.22 -3.60
CA ARG A 18 10.18 -10.04 -5.05
C ARG A 18 10.66 -8.63 -5.45
N LEU A 19 10.23 -7.61 -4.71
CA LEU A 19 10.58 -6.21 -4.95
C LEU A 19 11.88 -5.78 -4.26
N GLY A 20 12.53 -6.68 -3.49
CA GLY A 20 13.76 -6.37 -2.75
C GLY A 20 13.54 -5.40 -1.59
N VAL A 21 12.33 -5.36 -1.02
CA VAL A 21 12.02 -4.53 0.15
C VAL A 21 12.47 -5.27 1.40
N ASP A 22 13.50 -4.76 2.08
CA ASP A 22 13.90 -5.26 3.39
C ASP A 22 12.92 -4.79 4.48
N TYR A 23 11.85 -5.56 4.69
CA TYR A 23 10.81 -5.25 5.66
C TYR A 23 11.07 -5.89 7.03
N ARG A 24 11.95 -6.89 7.11
CA ARG A 24 12.16 -7.68 8.33
C ARG A 24 12.92 -6.91 9.41
N GLY A 25 13.70 -5.90 9.01
CA GLY A 25 14.28 -4.90 9.93
C GLY A 25 13.28 -3.86 10.46
N GLY A 26 12.06 -3.84 9.94
CA GLY A 26 11.01 -2.89 10.33
C GLY A 26 10.27 -3.26 11.62
N GLN A 27 9.41 -2.36 12.08
CA GLN A 27 8.57 -2.61 13.26
C GLN A 27 7.47 -3.63 12.94
N ARG A 28 7.54 -4.80 13.57
CA ARG A 28 6.48 -5.82 13.50
C ARG A 28 5.28 -5.41 14.37
N GLY A 29 4.08 -5.69 13.87
CA GLY A 29 2.81 -5.45 14.55
C GLY A 29 1.72 -6.39 14.04
N ARG A 30 0.47 -6.09 14.40
CA ARG A 30 -0.71 -6.80 13.91
C ARG A 30 -1.64 -5.82 13.23
N VAL A 31 -2.29 -6.28 12.15
CA VAL A 31 -3.26 -5.50 11.39
C VAL A 31 -4.54 -6.30 11.23
N SER A 32 -5.68 -5.63 11.39
CA SER A 32 -6.99 -6.20 11.07
C SER A 32 -7.25 -6.06 9.57
N THR A 33 -7.59 -7.16 8.93
CA THR A 33 -7.96 -7.22 7.51
C THR A 33 -9.34 -7.84 7.37
N ALA A 34 -9.89 -7.83 6.15
CA ALA A 34 -11.14 -8.55 5.86
C ALA A 34 -11.04 -10.06 6.16
N ASN A 35 -9.83 -10.65 6.05
CA ASN A 35 -9.57 -12.06 6.32
C ASN A 35 -9.19 -12.31 7.80
N GLY A 36 -9.40 -11.33 8.68
CA GLY A 36 -9.03 -11.38 10.09
C GLY A 36 -7.69 -10.69 10.38
N THR A 37 -7.18 -10.91 11.59
CA THR A 37 -5.97 -10.23 12.09
C THR A 37 -4.71 -10.99 11.71
N THR A 38 -3.84 -10.38 10.89
CA THR A 38 -2.53 -10.95 10.52
C THR A 38 -1.36 -10.15 11.10
N ALA A 39 -0.18 -10.76 11.14
CA ALA A 39 1.06 -10.07 11.44
C ALA A 39 1.48 -9.21 10.23
N ALA A 40 2.06 -8.05 10.51
CA ALA A 40 2.56 -7.15 9.47
C ALA A 40 3.79 -6.38 9.96
N TYR A 41 4.58 -5.88 9.03
CA TYR A 41 5.71 -5.01 9.28
C TYR A 41 5.42 -3.62 8.73
N ARG A 42 5.66 -2.60 9.54
CA ARG A 42 5.65 -1.22 9.07
C ARG A 42 6.90 -0.96 8.24
N VAL A 43 6.70 -0.39 7.07
CA VAL A 43 7.77 -0.04 6.14
C VAL A 43 7.58 1.37 5.63
N LEU A 44 8.69 1.99 5.24
CA LEU A 44 8.69 3.25 4.51
C LEU A 44 9.19 2.94 3.10
N PHE A 45 8.30 2.97 2.12
CA PHE A 45 8.68 2.72 0.74
C PHE A 45 9.41 3.95 0.19
N ASN A 46 10.65 3.75 -0.24
CA ASN A 46 11.46 4.83 -0.83
C ASN A 46 10.75 5.48 -2.02
N ASN A 47 10.13 4.66 -2.87
CA ASN A 47 9.36 5.12 -4.03
C ASN A 47 8.18 4.17 -4.29
N VAL A 48 6.99 4.73 -4.51
CA VAL A 48 5.82 4.01 -5.02
C VAL A 48 5.43 4.65 -6.35
N ARG A 49 5.39 3.84 -7.41
CA ARG A 49 5.11 4.31 -8.78
C ARG A 49 3.96 3.53 -9.39
N ILE A 50 3.01 4.26 -9.98
CA ILE A 50 1.80 3.72 -10.59
C ILE A 50 1.51 4.52 -11.85
N GLY A 51 1.67 3.87 -13.01
CA GLY A 51 1.67 4.58 -14.28
C GLY A 51 2.69 5.73 -14.27
N GLY A 52 2.25 6.95 -14.58
CA GLY A 52 3.08 8.16 -14.56
C GLY A 52 3.22 8.83 -13.19
N ILE A 53 2.53 8.35 -12.15
CA ILE A 53 2.57 8.96 -10.81
C ILE A 53 3.64 8.29 -9.97
N SER A 54 4.51 9.09 -9.34
CA SER A 54 5.56 8.60 -8.48
C SER A 54 5.62 9.43 -7.19
N LEU A 55 5.50 8.75 -6.06
CA LEU A 55 5.58 9.34 -4.72
C LEU A 55 6.76 8.74 -3.98
N ASN A 56 7.48 9.57 -3.23
CA ASN A 56 8.61 9.14 -2.42
C ASN A 56 8.20 9.02 -0.96
N MET A 57 8.93 8.20 -0.20
CA MET A 57 8.80 8.07 1.25
C MET A 57 7.35 7.79 1.68
N VAL A 58 6.73 6.78 1.06
CA VAL A 58 5.32 6.44 1.28
C VAL A 58 5.22 5.43 2.44
N PRO A 59 4.53 5.77 3.53
CA PRO A 59 4.28 4.82 4.61
C PRO A 59 3.46 3.63 4.11
N GLY A 60 3.83 2.44 4.54
CA GLY A 60 3.14 1.22 4.14
C GLY A 60 3.33 0.06 5.09
N MET A 61 2.78 -1.08 4.70
CA MET A 61 2.88 -2.32 5.45
C MET A 61 3.19 -3.50 4.55
N VAL A 62 3.95 -4.45 5.09
CA VAL A 62 4.14 -5.78 4.52
C VAL A 62 3.40 -6.78 5.38
N LEU A 63 2.41 -7.46 4.82
CA LEU A 63 1.60 -8.45 5.54
C LEU A 63 2.23 -9.84 5.41
N GLU A 64 2.30 -10.56 6.53
CA GLU A 64 2.69 -11.96 6.54
C GLU A 64 1.52 -12.88 6.17
N GLY A 65 1.87 -14.07 5.67
CA GLY A 65 0.91 -15.10 5.24
C GLY A 65 0.41 -14.90 3.81
N ASP A 66 -0.44 -15.83 3.36
CA ASP A 66 -0.97 -15.86 1.99
C ASP A 66 -2.34 -15.16 1.84
N GLY A 67 -2.78 -14.44 2.86
CA GLY A 67 -4.10 -13.78 2.88
C GLY A 67 -4.24 -12.55 1.97
N MET A 68 -3.14 -12.10 1.33
CA MET A 68 -3.12 -10.96 0.42
C MET A 68 -2.53 -11.38 -0.94
N SER A 69 -3.39 -11.45 -1.95
CA SER A 69 -3.01 -11.80 -3.32
C SER A 69 -2.67 -10.57 -4.19
N ILE A 70 -3.15 -9.39 -3.81
CA ILE A 70 -3.01 -8.16 -4.59
C ILE A 70 -2.56 -7.02 -3.66
N ALA A 71 -1.60 -6.22 -4.12
CA ALA A 71 -1.17 -5.01 -3.42
C ALA A 71 -2.32 -3.99 -3.30
N LEU A 72 -2.44 -3.34 -2.14
CA LEU A 72 -3.45 -2.31 -1.87
C LEU A 72 -2.83 -0.92 -1.89
N LEU A 73 -3.53 0.03 -2.52
CA LEU A 73 -3.20 1.44 -2.51
C LEU A 73 -4.15 2.14 -1.55
N GLY A 74 -3.68 2.34 -0.32
CA GLY A 74 -4.43 3.02 0.72
C GLY A 74 -4.18 4.53 0.78
N MET A 75 -4.73 5.14 1.82
CA MET A 75 -4.72 6.59 2.02
C MET A 75 -3.32 7.20 2.18
N SER A 76 -2.31 6.44 2.62
CA SER A 76 -0.91 6.92 2.66
C SER A 76 -0.35 7.30 1.29
N PHE A 77 -0.91 6.75 0.21
CA PHE A 77 -0.62 7.14 -1.17
C PHE A 77 -1.71 8.06 -1.72
N LEU A 78 -2.98 7.66 -1.57
CA LEU A 78 -4.11 8.35 -2.19
C LEU A 78 -4.34 9.78 -1.69
N SER A 79 -4.01 10.09 -0.42
CA SER A 79 -4.16 11.45 0.13
C SER A 79 -3.25 12.50 -0.53
N GLN A 80 -2.20 12.06 -1.21
CA GLN A 80 -1.27 12.94 -1.94
C GLN A 80 -1.75 13.24 -3.36
N LEU A 81 -2.88 12.67 -3.77
CA LEU A 81 -3.43 12.82 -5.11
C LEU A 81 -4.79 13.53 -5.04
N ASP A 82 -5.10 14.25 -6.11
CA ASP A 82 -6.47 14.67 -6.37
C ASP A 82 -7.23 13.49 -6.97
N MET A 83 -8.33 13.15 -6.30
CA MET A 83 -9.20 12.05 -6.69
C MET A 83 -10.51 12.61 -7.20
N LYS A 84 -10.85 12.29 -8.45
CA LYS A 84 -12.15 12.60 -9.05
C LYS A 84 -12.86 11.32 -9.45
N ARG A 85 -14.08 11.14 -8.99
CA ARG A 85 -14.92 9.98 -9.33
C ARG A 85 -16.08 10.41 -10.21
N GLU A 86 -16.20 9.79 -11.38
CA GLU A 86 -17.28 9.99 -12.34
C GLU A 86 -17.89 8.62 -12.67
N GLY A 87 -18.98 8.28 -11.99
CA GLY A 87 -19.59 6.96 -12.08
C GLY A 87 -18.63 5.84 -11.66
N ALA A 88 -18.29 4.97 -12.63
CA ALA A 88 -17.36 3.85 -12.45
C ALA A 88 -15.89 4.23 -12.65
N VAL A 89 -15.61 5.43 -13.19
CA VAL A 89 -14.24 5.88 -13.47
C VAL A 89 -13.71 6.68 -12.28
N MET A 90 -12.49 6.36 -11.87
CA MET A 90 -11.73 7.15 -10.90
C MET A 90 -10.47 7.70 -11.57
N THR A 91 -10.35 9.02 -11.57
CA THR A 91 -9.16 9.74 -12.06
C THR A 91 -8.32 10.13 -10.86
N LEU A 92 -7.04 9.77 -10.91
CA LEU A 92 -6.03 10.15 -9.92
C LEU A 92 -5.03 11.10 -10.58
N THR A 93 -4.87 12.29 -10.01
CA THR A 93 -3.93 13.30 -10.51
C THR A 93 -2.97 13.69 -9.39
N ARG A 94 -1.68 13.82 -9.70
CA ARG A 94 -0.70 14.27 -8.72
C ARG A 94 -1.00 15.72 -8.31
N ARG A 95 -1.06 15.98 -7.00
CA ARG A 95 -1.02 17.34 -6.46
C ARG A 95 0.39 17.86 -6.69
N TYR A 96 0.48 19.03 -7.33
CA TYR A 96 1.67 19.77 -7.77
C TYR A 96 3.03 19.28 -7.24
#